data_AF-A0A540MRV6-F1
#
_entry.id   AF-A0A540MRV6-F1
#
_cell.length_a   1.000
_cell.length_b   1.000
_cell.length_c   1.000
_cell.angle_alpha   90.00
_cell.angle_beta   90.00
_cell.angle_gamma   90.00
#
_symmetry.space_group_name_H-M   'P 1'
#
loop_
_entity.id
_entity.type
_entity.pdbx_description
1 polymer ?
#
loop_
_entity_poly.entity_id
_entity_poly.type
_entity_poly.pdbx_seq_one_letter_code
_entity_poly.pdbx_strand_id
1 'polypeptide(L)' 'MLDLSRNELKVLPESIGGLEKLEELNVSSNLLESLLESIGRLQNLKVLNATGNKLIAKFEGSECYWEQAKCPT' A
#
# COMPACT_ATOMS: atom_id res chain seq x y z
N MET A 1 13.73 4.80 1.30
CA MET A 1 12.90 5.10 0.12
C MET A 1 13.04 3.97 -0.88
N LEU A 2 11.93 3.50 -1.44
CA LEU A 2 11.86 2.53 -2.53
C LEU A 2 10.94 3.09 -3.63
N ASP A 3 11.48 3.28 -4.82
CA ASP A 3 10.73 3.76 -5.99
C ASP A 3 10.61 2.65 -7.02
N LEU A 4 9.37 2.25 -7.28
CA LEU A 4 8.94 1.26 -8.26
C LEU A 4 7.94 1.90 -9.24
N SER A 5 7.87 3.22 -9.31
CA SER A 5 6.93 3.93 -10.16
C SER A 5 7.20 3.73 -11.65
N ARG A 6 6.16 3.91 -12.47
CA ARG A 6 6.22 3.85 -13.93
C ARG A 6 6.69 2.48 -14.45
N ASN A 7 6.14 1.42 -13.87
CA ASN A 7 6.35 0.05 -14.34
C ASN A 7 4.99 -0.57 -14.71
N GLU A 8 5.00 -1.85 -15.06
CA GLU A 8 3.79 -2.63 -15.37
C GLU A 8 3.46 -3.63 -14.26
N LEU A 9 3.78 -3.28 -13.01
CA LEU A 9 3.58 -4.17 -11.86
C LEU A 9 2.08 -4.39 -11.65
N LYS A 10 1.67 -5.65 -11.68
CA LYS A 10 0.29 -6.09 -11.37
C LYS A 10 0.12 -6.49 -9.91
N VAL A 11 1.21 -6.98 -9.31
CA VAL A 11 1.29 -7.42 -7.92
C VAL A 11 2.65 -6.98 -7.36
N LEU A 12 2.66 -6.65 -6.07
CA LEU A 12 3.88 -6.43 -5.30
C LEU A 12 4.16 -7.68 -4.44
N PRO A 13 5.41 -8.13 -4.32
CA PRO A 13 5.74 -9.29 -3.51
C PRO A 13 5.54 -9.00 -2.01
N GLU A 14 5.05 -10.00 -1.26
CA GLU A 14 4.86 -9.94 0.19
C GLU A 14 6.15 -9.60 0.97
N SER A 15 7.32 -9.85 0.38
CA SER A 15 8.61 -9.49 0.98
C SER A 15 8.78 -7.98 1.19
N ILE A 16 8.04 -7.12 0.46
CA ILE A 16 8.05 -5.67 0.69
C ILE A 16 7.55 -5.35 2.09
N GLY A 17 6.55 -6.08 2.62
CA GLY A 17 6.04 -5.87 3.97
C GLY A 17 7.06 -6.16 5.09
N GLY A 18 8.18 -6.82 4.77
CA GLY A 18 9.29 -7.04 5.70
C GLY A 18 10.33 -5.91 5.74
N LEU A 19 10.15 -4.85 4.95
CA LEU A 19 11.07 -3.71 4.92
C LEU A 19 10.79 -2.75 6.08
N GLU A 20 11.09 -3.18 7.31
CA GLU A 20 10.77 -2.44 8.54
C GLU A 20 11.31 -1.00 8.56
N LYS A 21 12.43 -0.73 7.88
CA LYS A 21 13.05 0.61 7.81
C LYS A 21 12.54 1.45 6.63
N LEU A 22 11.57 0.97 5.86
CA LEU A 22 11.09 1.68 4.68
C LEU A 22 10.21 2.85 5.08
N GLU A 23 10.70 4.07 4.83
CA GLU A 23 9.94 5.29 5.14
C GLU A 23 9.09 5.82 3.98
N GLU A 24 9.46 5.49 2.74
CA GLU A 24 8.78 5.98 1.55
C GLU A 24 8.71 4.88 0.50
N LEU A 25 7.50 4.62 -0.01
CA LEU A 25 7.21 3.66 -1.07
C LEU A 25 6.45 4.36 -2.19
N ASN A 26 7.06 4.43 -3.37
CA ASN A 26 6.42 4.95 -4.57
C ASN A 26 6.16 3.80 -5.55
N VAL A 27 4.90 3.47 -5.76
CA VAL A 27 4.43 2.45 -6.73
C VAL A 27 3.49 3.07 -7.75
N SER A 28 3.58 4.40 -7.94
CA SER A 28 2.68 5.13 -8.83
C SER A 28 2.86 4.75 -10.30
N SER A 29 1.83 4.95 -11.11
CA SER A 29 1.83 4.62 -12.55
C SER A 29 2.21 3.14 -12.79
N ASN A 30 1.44 2.24 -12.19
CA ASN A 30 1.55 0.78 -12.34
C ASN A 30 0.18 0.18 -12.66
N LEU A 31 0.06 -1.15 -12.61
CA LEU A 31 -1.18 -1.88 -12.91
C LEU A 31 -1.69 -2.65 -11.68
N LEU A 32 -1.35 -2.22 -10.46
CA LEU A 32 -1.71 -2.91 -9.24
C LEU A 32 -3.23 -2.91 -9.05
N GLU A 33 -3.80 -4.09 -8.85
CA GLU A 33 -5.24 -4.26 -8.58
C GLU A 33 -5.57 -4.24 -7.09
N SER A 34 -4.58 -4.59 -6.26
CA SER A 34 -4.61 -4.48 -4.81
C SER A 34 -3.23 -4.11 -4.28
N LEU A 35 -3.19 -3.58 -3.07
CA LEU A 35 -1.96 -3.55 -2.27
C LEU A 35 -1.80 -4.91 -1.57
N LEU A 36 -0.56 -5.27 -1.24
CA LEU A 36 -0.26 -6.43 -0.39
C LEU A 36 -0.86 -6.24 1.01
N GLU A 37 -1.35 -7.31 1.63
CA GLU A 37 -1.93 -7.26 2.99
C GLU A 37 -0.87 -6.86 4.02
N SER A 38 0.38 -7.29 3.80
CA SER A 38 1.52 -6.93 4.66
C SER A 38 1.96 -5.47 4.54
N ILE A 39 1.29 -4.61 3.74
CA ILE A 39 1.59 -3.17 3.71
C ILE A 39 1.38 -2.55 5.10
N GLY A 40 0.44 -3.08 5.89
CA GLY A 40 0.22 -2.67 7.28
C GLY A 40 1.36 -3.01 8.24
N ARG A 41 2.31 -3.87 7.84
CA ARG A 41 3.50 -4.21 8.64
C ARG A 41 4.63 -3.18 8.50
N LEU A 42 4.54 -2.27 7.53
CA LEU A 42 5.53 -1.23 7.30
C LEU A 42 5.41 -0.11 8.35
N GLN A 43 5.81 -0.39 9.59
CA GLN A 43 5.61 0.51 10.74
C GLN A 43 6.28 1.89 10.61
N ASN A 44 7.38 1.97 9.84
CA ASN A 44 8.09 3.23 9.61
C ASN A 44 7.66 3.95 8.33
N LEU A 45 6.69 3.44 7.57
CA LEU A 45 6.26 4.04 6.32
C LEU A 45 5.50 5.35 6.58
N LYS A 46 6.06 6.44 6.07
CA LYS A 46 5.51 7.80 6.18
C LYS A 46 4.79 8.20 4.91
N VAL A 47 5.26 7.73 3.75
CA VAL A 47 4.73 8.10 2.44
C VAL A 47 4.48 6.86 1.60
N LEU A 48 3.24 6.68 1.17
CA LEU A 48 2.83 5.69 0.18
C LEU A 48 2.20 6.41 -1.02
N ASN A 49 2.85 6.35 -2.18
CA ASN A 49 2.26 6.83 -3.43
C ASN A 49 1.86 5.65 -4.31
N ALA A 50 0.56 5.37 -4.40
CA ALA A 50 -0.01 4.34 -5.27
C ALA A 50 -0.92 4.90 -6.37
N THR A 51 -0.78 6.19 -6.69
CA THR A 51 -1.57 6.88 -7.73
C THR A 51 -1.36 6.25 -9.12
N GLY A 52 -2.37 6.31 -10.00
CA GLY A 52 -2.25 5.75 -11.34
C GLY A 52 -2.07 4.23 -11.37
N ASN A 53 -2.76 3.53 -10.47
CA ASN A 53 -2.91 2.07 -10.46
C ASN A 53 -4.37 1.68 -10.74
N LYS A 54 -4.65 0.37 -10.72
CA LYS A 54 -6.00 -0.20 -10.87
C LYS A 54 -6.58 -0.64 -9.52
N LEU A 55 -6.18 0.02 -8.43
CA LEU A 55 -6.55 -0.37 -7.08
C LEU A 55 -8.08 -0.30 -6.93
N ILE A 56 -8.69 -1.48 -6.76
CA ILE A 56 -10.11 -1.58 -6.43
C ILE A 56 -10.18 -1.63 -4.91
N ALA A 57 -10.87 -0.67 -4.29
CA ALA A 57 -11.14 -0.73 -2.87
C ALA A 57 -12.13 -1.87 -2.61
N LYS A 58 -11.61 -3.06 -2.26
CA LYS A 58 -12.44 -4.18 -1.78
C LYS A 58 -12.86 -3.88 -0.36
N PHE A 59 -14.01 -3.21 -0.21
CA PHE A 59 -14.72 -3.12 1.07
C PHE A 59 -15.70 -4.30 1.16
N GLU A 60 -15.20 -5.48 1.53
CA GLU A 60 -16.07 -6.56 1.99
C GLU A 60 -16.07 -6.54 3.53
N GLY A 61 -17.15 -6.02 4.13
CA GLY A 61 -17.48 -6.29 5.54
C GLY A 61 -16.70 -5.51 6.61
N SER A 62 -17.30 -4.42 7.08
CA SER A 62 -17.47 -3.98 8.49
C SER A 62 -16.41 -4.19 9.58
N GLU A 63 -15.11 -4.32 9.29
CA GLU A 63 -14.09 -4.22 10.33
C GLU A 63 -13.05 -3.16 9.96
N CYS A 64 -13.26 -1.96 10.51
CA CYS A 64 -12.24 -0.91 10.56
C CYS A 64 -11.06 -1.40 11.40
N TYR A 65 -10.10 -2.08 10.77
CA TYR A 65 -8.76 -2.26 11.33
C TYR A 65 -7.88 -1.05 10.98
N TRP A 66 -8.27 0.11 11.49
CA TRP A 66 -7.32 1.16 11.80
C TRP A 66 -7.46 1.43 13.29
N GLU A 67 -6.78 0.64 14.13
CA GLU A 67 -6.56 1.02 15.53
C GLU A 67 -5.76 2.33 15.55
N GLN A 68 -6.48 3.46 15.46
CA GLN A 68 -6.17 4.84 15.88
C GLN A 68 -6.61 5.96 14.91
N ALA A 69 -7.17 5.68 13.73
CA ALA A 69 -7.66 6.75 12.85
C ALA A 69 -9.20 6.84 12.89
N LYS A 70 -9.73 7.81 13.64
CA LYS A 70 -11.14 8.22 13.60
C LYS A 70 -11.59 8.41 12.14
N CYS A 71 -12.60 7.68 11.70
CA CYS A 71 -13.31 7.97 10.45
C CYS A 71 -13.94 9.37 10.55
N PRO A 72 -13.70 10.29 9.60
CA PRO A 72 -14.58 11.44 9.43
C PRO A 72 -15.89 10.94 8.80
N THR A 73 -17.00 11.42 9.38
CA THR A 73 -18.38 11.30 8.88
C THR A 73 -18.54 11.77 7.44
#